data_AF-A0A2N2EV99-F1
#
_entry.id   AF-A0A2N2EV99-F1
#
_cell.length_a   1.000
_cell.length_b   1.000
_cell.length_c   1.000
_cell.angle_alpha   90.00
_cell.angle_beta   90.00
_cell.angle_gamma   90.00
#
_symmetry.space_group_name_H-M   'P 1'
#
loop_
_entity.id
_entity.type
_entity.pdbx_description
1 polymer ?
#
loop_
_entity_poly.entity_id
_entity_poly.type
_entity_poly.pdbx_seq_one_letter_code
_entity_poly.pdbx_strand_id
1 'polypeptide(L)'
;MKPAKAPKFEGGKQMKFTFSKKILLGVVRSFFYVVSFCLILYSLLVLTIPLFSALRNFLPNWTGLYVLAILLICFCILFIKFSRLNKACEYMFGVDREEVSTKKRLGVNFKQYEYKEIQKDNRLFIRRTLCWFAGLILICVIVPLAISSYYSAKVKARLKVLGTKGIPTSIKDFHRGIPEDKNAYPLLDNAAEDFGKVWDEIENTEIINSKLFRQTWTRKKGKDIDKVLDLSSPELNKIVKILDKYEFWEPVNYLEGSKDPVMCSIPKFANNIMINQLLCVNALSQAKKNRIDGAWNFIRKDIKFLKLIGQQPGLIGAMIAVAIQQGISETVLRIISLNPEAIIPEVLEKELSEIRESNMVSGAFRFESAHMTDIFSYLRERGGILIKYTGYFEVTHIEIINYFAGMVEDLESGQPYKKIHDDSFVNEDRIGDYPIWPFVLAKIAVPKYASLCAKEYKTDTYTQLALLVNKLKIFEKRTGRYPNSFAELVRGGYVKAVDIEDKFSGQKLIYKKSQDHLLLYSVGANLKDDCGDFSDDDEKGVQKDIGIRIDLRKSKR
;
A
#
# COMPACT_ATOMS: atom_id res chain seq x y z
N MET A 1 -49.36 34.06 67.95
CA MET A 1 -47.89 34.16 68.01
C MET A 1 -47.44 35.27 67.07
N LYS A 2 -46.70 36.26 67.59
CA LYS A 2 -46.18 37.42 66.83
C LYS A 2 -44.93 37.00 66.02
N PRO A 3 -44.73 37.49 64.78
CA PRO A 3 -43.51 37.20 64.02
C PRO A 3 -42.31 38.00 64.57
N ALA A 4 -41.19 37.30 64.76
CA ALA A 4 -39.92 37.87 65.21
C ALA A 4 -39.32 38.80 64.14
N LYS A 5 -38.86 39.98 64.56
CA LYS A 5 -38.16 40.95 63.71
C LYS A 5 -36.79 40.40 63.33
N ALA A 6 -36.50 40.37 62.03
CA ALA A 6 -35.18 40.09 61.48
C ALA A 6 -34.17 41.21 61.87
N PRO A 7 -32.90 40.88 62.15
CA PRO A 7 -31.87 41.86 62.49
C PRO A 7 -31.49 42.69 61.26
N LYS A 8 -31.47 44.02 61.43
CA LYS A 8 -30.88 44.95 60.46
C LYS A 8 -29.36 44.79 60.49
N PHE A 9 -28.78 44.31 59.40
CA PHE A 9 -27.33 44.43 59.15
C PHE A 9 -27.01 45.86 58.72
N GLU A 10 -26.49 46.64 59.66
CA GLU A 10 -25.78 47.89 59.37
C GLU A 10 -24.31 47.58 59.03
N GLY A 11 -23.78 48.19 57.98
CA GLY A 11 -22.33 48.30 57.78
C GLY A 11 -21.74 47.45 56.66
N GLY A 12 -22.17 47.65 55.41
CA GLY A 12 -21.40 47.23 54.24
C GLY A 12 -20.13 48.07 54.09
N LYS A 13 -19.01 47.66 54.74
CA LYS A 13 -17.68 48.18 54.41
C LYS A 13 -17.31 47.70 53.01
N GLN A 14 -17.40 48.57 52.01
CA GLN A 14 -16.82 48.32 50.69
C GLN A 14 -15.32 48.08 50.83
N MET A 15 -14.91 46.82 50.81
CA MET A 15 -13.51 46.43 50.76
C MET A 15 -13.00 46.76 49.35
N LYS A 16 -12.54 47.99 49.15
CA LYS A 16 -11.83 48.40 47.92
C LYS A 16 -10.53 47.59 47.84
N PHE A 17 -10.57 46.47 47.12
CA PHE A 17 -9.36 45.79 46.65
C PHE A 17 -8.64 46.77 45.73
N THR A 18 -7.70 47.52 46.28
CA THR A 18 -6.72 48.26 45.49
C THR A 18 -5.76 47.22 44.93
N PHE A 19 -6.16 46.62 43.80
CA PHE A 19 -5.28 45.76 43.04
C PHE A 19 -4.07 46.62 42.66
N SER A 20 -2.95 46.38 43.35
CA SER A 20 -1.72 47.15 43.14
C SER A 20 -1.41 47.12 41.66
N LYS A 21 -1.30 48.31 41.05
CA LYS A 21 -0.98 48.49 39.63
C LYS A 21 0.24 47.64 39.23
N LYS A 22 1.16 47.38 40.18
CA LYS A 22 2.33 46.49 40.02
C LYS A 22 1.96 45.01 39.82
N ILE A 23 0.96 44.48 40.53
CA ILE A 23 0.51 43.09 40.40
C ILE A 23 -0.18 42.89 39.05
N LEU A 24 -1.08 43.80 38.65
CA LEU A 24 -1.74 43.74 37.34
C LEU A 24 -0.73 43.82 36.19
N LEU A 25 0.28 44.71 36.30
CA LEU A 25 1.36 44.81 35.31
C LEU A 25 2.18 43.52 35.22
N GLY A 26 2.44 42.87 36.37
CA GLY A 26 3.13 41.59 36.43
C GLY A 26 2.36 40.47 35.72
N VAL A 27 1.03 40.39 35.95
CA VAL A 27 0.17 39.37 35.31
C VAL A 27 0.10 39.58 33.80
N VAL A 28 -0.10 40.82 33.33
CA VAL A 28 -0.16 41.12 31.89
C VAL A 28 1.19 40.82 31.21
N ARG A 29 2.31 41.14 31.87
CA ARG A 29 3.65 40.84 31.37
C ARG A 29 3.90 39.33 31.26
N SER A 30 3.53 38.57 32.28
CA SER A 30 3.62 37.10 32.26
C SER A 30 2.75 36.50 31.16
N PHE A 31 1.54 37.02 30.95
CA PHE A 31 0.65 36.57 29.89
C PHE A 31 1.25 36.81 28.49
N PHE A 32 1.79 38.00 28.22
CA PHE A 32 2.45 38.29 26.94
C PHE A 32 3.68 37.43 26.69
N TYR A 33 4.47 37.13 27.74
CA TYR A 33 5.60 36.20 27.60
C TYR A 33 5.14 34.78 27.30
N VAL A 34 4.08 34.30 27.94
CA VAL A 34 3.52 32.96 27.67
C VAL A 34 2.97 32.89 26.25
N VAL A 35 2.17 33.85 25.80
CA VAL A 35 1.60 33.87 24.43
C VAL A 35 2.70 33.99 23.38
N SER A 36 3.68 34.87 23.58
CA SER A 36 4.81 35.02 22.65
C SER A 36 5.69 33.76 22.63
N PHE A 37 5.93 33.14 23.79
CA PHE A 37 6.65 31.87 23.89
C PHE A 37 5.88 30.74 23.19
N CYS A 38 4.56 30.65 23.37
CA CYS A 38 3.72 29.67 22.68
C CYS A 38 3.71 29.89 21.17
N LEU A 39 3.65 31.14 20.69
CA LEU A 39 3.72 31.46 19.25
C LEU A 39 5.10 31.19 18.66
N ILE A 40 6.17 31.49 19.39
CA ILE A 40 7.54 31.17 18.99
C ILE A 40 7.74 29.65 18.99
N LEU A 41 7.27 28.93 20.01
CA LEU A 41 7.35 27.48 20.10
C LEU A 41 6.53 26.81 18.99
N TYR A 42 5.34 27.33 18.70
CA TYR A 42 4.49 26.86 17.60
C TYR A 42 5.15 27.13 16.24
N SER A 43 5.66 28.34 16.02
CA SER A 43 6.37 28.70 14.79
C SER A 43 7.64 27.87 14.63
N LEU A 44 8.37 27.64 15.72
CA LEU A 44 9.53 26.76 15.75
C LEU A 44 9.13 25.30 15.50
N LEU A 45 8.06 24.78 16.07
CA LEU A 45 7.55 23.45 15.76
C LEU A 45 7.23 23.33 14.26
N VAL A 46 6.47 24.28 13.71
CA VAL A 46 6.09 24.30 12.29
C VAL A 46 7.31 24.48 11.35
N LEU A 47 8.33 25.23 11.75
CA LEU A 47 9.56 25.49 10.97
C LEU A 47 10.66 24.44 11.13
N THR A 48 10.81 23.88 12.31
CA THR A 48 11.84 22.86 12.60
C THR A 48 11.50 21.57 11.90
N ILE A 49 10.23 21.32 11.63
CA ILE A 49 9.65 20.14 10.98
C ILE A 49 10.19 19.89 9.56
N PRO A 50 10.17 20.84 8.60
CA PRO A 50 10.75 20.65 7.26
C PRO A 50 12.29 20.69 7.30
N LEU A 51 12.86 21.51 8.19
CA LEU A 51 14.30 21.62 8.39
C LEU A 51 14.90 20.31 8.95
N PHE A 52 14.17 19.60 9.82
CA PHE A 52 14.51 18.27 10.36
C PHE A 52 14.63 17.22 9.25
N SER A 53 13.66 17.22 8.33
CA SER A 53 13.63 16.28 7.21
C SER A 53 14.78 16.55 6.24
N ALA A 54 15.06 17.82 5.95
CA ALA A 54 16.19 18.21 5.12
C ALA A 54 17.55 17.86 5.79
N LEU A 55 17.71 18.12 7.09
CA LEU A 55 18.96 17.87 7.83
C LEU A 55 19.23 16.38 8.07
N ARG A 56 18.22 15.53 8.30
CA ARG A 56 18.42 14.09 8.52
C ARG A 56 18.89 13.35 7.26
N ASN A 57 18.43 13.77 6.08
CA ASN A 57 18.95 13.24 4.81
C ASN A 57 20.42 13.64 4.56
N PHE A 58 20.92 14.68 5.23
CA PHE A 58 22.33 15.09 5.20
C PHE A 58 23.16 14.53 6.37
N LEU A 59 22.53 14.16 7.49
CA LEU A 59 23.17 13.67 8.70
C LEU A 59 22.41 12.44 9.22
N PRO A 60 22.86 11.21 8.88
CA PRO A 60 22.09 9.97 9.09
C PRO A 60 21.83 9.55 10.56
N ASN A 61 22.21 10.36 11.57
CA ASN A 61 22.12 10.02 13.00
C ASN A 61 21.47 11.14 13.83
N TRP A 62 21.32 10.93 15.15
CA TRP A 62 20.92 11.94 16.16
C TRP A 62 21.71 13.26 16.07
N THR A 63 22.85 13.28 15.36
CA THR A 63 23.65 14.46 15.03
C THR A 63 22.84 15.58 14.38
N GLY A 64 21.87 15.30 13.49
CA GLY A 64 21.01 16.34 12.93
C GLY A 64 20.16 17.05 13.99
N LEU A 65 19.69 16.30 14.99
CA LEU A 65 18.92 16.80 16.13
C LEU A 65 19.78 17.64 17.06
N TYR A 66 21.04 17.24 17.30
CA TYR A 66 22.01 18.03 18.06
C TYR A 66 22.41 19.31 17.35
N VAL A 67 22.70 19.25 16.04
CA VAL A 67 23.04 20.44 15.25
C VAL A 67 21.88 21.43 15.24
N LEU A 68 20.65 20.95 15.07
CA LEU A 68 19.47 21.80 15.13
C LEU A 68 19.25 22.38 16.53
N ALA A 69 19.37 21.58 17.59
CA ALA A 69 19.28 22.06 18.95
C ALA A 69 20.34 23.13 19.23
N ILE A 70 21.56 22.94 18.74
CA ILE A 70 22.63 23.94 18.80
C ILE A 70 22.25 25.19 18.01
N LEU A 71 21.74 25.07 16.78
CA LEU A 71 21.29 26.21 15.98
C LEU A 71 20.13 26.96 16.62
N LEU A 72 19.19 26.26 17.25
CA LEU A 72 18.09 26.82 18.02
C LEU A 72 18.57 27.53 19.28
N ILE A 73 19.47 26.91 20.03
CA ILE A 73 20.09 27.51 21.22
C ILE A 73 20.90 28.74 20.81
N CYS A 74 21.70 28.64 19.74
CA CYS A 74 22.42 29.76 19.16
C CYS A 74 21.47 30.86 18.70
N PHE A 75 20.37 30.53 18.01
CA PHE A 75 19.35 31.49 17.60
C PHE A 75 18.69 32.14 18.81
N CYS A 76 18.32 31.39 19.85
CA CYS A 76 17.76 31.93 21.10
C CYS A 76 18.75 32.82 21.85
N ILE A 77 20.02 32.43 21.92
CA ILE A 77 21.10 33.23 22.53
C ILE A 77 21.32 34.51 21.73
N LEU A 78 21.42 34.41 20.41
CA LEU A 78 21.56 35.56 19.51
C LEU A 78 20.32 36.45 19.58
N PHE A 79 19.12 35.87 19.65
CA PHE A 79 17.87 36.58 19.83
C PHE A 79 17.87 37.37 21.13
N ILE A 80 18.17 36.75 22.27
CA ILE A 80 18.23 37.44 23.57
C ILE A 80 19.31 38.51 23.59
N LYS A 81 20.50 38.21 23.03
CA LYS A 81 21.68 39.08 23.10
C LYS A 81 21.61 40.26 22.13
N PHE A 82 21.17 40.04 20.87
CA PHE A 82 21.12 41.07 19.83
C PHE A 82 19.82 41.86 19.79
N SER A 83 18.67 41.28 20.20
CA SER A 83 17.42 42.06 20.29
C SER A 83 17.48 43.17 21.35
N ARG A 84 18.43 43.05 22.31
CA ARG A 84 18.45 43.87 23.53
C ARG A 84 17.05 43.90 24.16
N LEU A 85 16.33 42.78 24.13
CA LEU A 85 14.93 42.70 24.57
C LEU A 85 14.78 43.19 26.01
N ASN A 86 15.78 42.89 26.86
CA ASN A 86 15.83 43.37 28.24
C ASN A 86 15.74 44.89 28.31
N LYS A 87 16.54 45.60 27.51
CA LYS A 87 16.51 47.06 27.42
C LYS A 87 15.19 47.57 26.82
N ALA A 88 14.69 46.91 25.79
CA ALA A 88 13.41 47.27 25.18
C ALA A 88 12.24 47.11 26.16
N CYS A 89 12.25 46.07 26.98
CA CYS A 89 11.30 45.85 28.07
C CYS A 89 11.45 46.92 29.16
N GLU A 90 12.69 47.25 29.56
CA GLU A 90 13.00 48.35 30.47
C GLU A 90 12.36 49.67 30.01
N TYR A 91 12.53 50.06 28.73
CA TYR A 91 11.88 51.25 28.15
C TYR A 91 10.34 51.14 28.06
N MET A 92 9.79 49.97 27.76
CA MET A 92 8.33 49.76 27.69
C MET A 92 7.67 49.91 29.08
N PHE A 93 8.32 49.40 30.11
CA PHE A 93 7.81 49.48 31.48
C PHE A 93 8.17 50.80 32.17
N GLY A 94 9.05 51.61 31.58
CA GLY A 94 9.50 52.89 32.14
C GLY A 94 10.44 52.68 33.33
N VAL A 95 11.32 51.67 33.25
CA VAL A 95 12.24 51.32 34.33
C VAL A 95 13.62 51.08 33.74
N ASP A 96 14.62 51.84 34.16
CA ASP A 96 16.03 51.59 33.85
C ASP A 96 16.67 50.82 35.00
N ARG A 97 17.52 49.86 34.66
CA ARG A 97 18.12 48.94 35.61
C ARG A 97 19.60 49.27 35.75
N GLU A 98 19.98 49.84 36.88
CA GLU A 98 21.38 50.09 37.22
C GLU A 98 21.92 48.99 38.13
N GLU A 99 23.12 48.50 37.84
CA GLU A 99 23.80 47.47 38.65
C GLU A 99 24.50 48.16 39.84
N VAL A 100 24.02 47.91 41.06
CA VAL A 100 24.45 48.66 42.25
C VAL A 100 25.56 47.95 43.01
N SER A 101 25.52 46.62 43.07
CA SER A 101 26.62 45.81 43.61
C SER A 101 26.50 44.34 43.21
N THR A 102 27.63 43.64 43.11
CA THR A 102 27.69 42.18 42.97
C THR A 102 27.94 41.54 44.32
N LYS A 103 27.00 40.71 44.79
CA LYS A 103 27.19 39.92 46.02
C LYS A 103 27.43 38.46 45.65
N LYS A 104 28.58 37.90 46.04
CA LYS A 104 28.85 36.46 45.88
C LYS A 104 28.04 35.67 46.92
N ARG A 105 27.22 34.72 46.46
CA ARG A 105 26.59 33.72 47.31
C ARG A 105 26.85 32.36 46.66
N LEU A 106 27.43 31.42 47.42
CA LEU A 106 27.74 30.06 46.95
C LEU A 106 28.59 30.04 45.65
N GLY A 107 29.60 30.91 45.54
CA GLY A 107 30.49 30.95 44.37
C GLY A 107 29.89 31.57 43.09
N VAL A 108 28.60 31.87 43.08
CA VAL A 108 27.92 32.51 41.94
C VAL A 108 27.77 34.01 42.22
N ASN A 109 28.11 34.84 41.23
CA ASN A 109 27.95 36.30 41.30
C ASN A 109 26.48 36.66 41.08
N PHE A 110 25.77 37.02 42.15
CA PHE A 110 24.43 37.59 42.03
C PHE A 110 24.55 39.10 41.89
N LYS A 111 24.11 39.61 40.74
CA LYS A 111 24.06 41.05 40.47
C LYS A 111 22.82 41.64 41.15
N GLN A 112 23.00 42.64 42.02
CA GLN A 112 21.91 43.44 42.57
C GLN A 112 21.65 44.64 41.69
N TYR A 113 20.37 44.99 41.56
CA TYR A 113 19.92 46.05 40.67
C TYR A 113 19.01 47.03 41.39
N GLU A 114 19.26 48.31 41.19
CA GLU A 114 18.28 49.37 41.44
C GLU A 114 17.50 49.64 40.17
N TYR A 115 16.24 50.00 40.37
CA TYR A 115 15.30 50.30 39.32
C TYR A 115 14.96 51.79 39.42
N LYS A 116 15.37 52.57 38.42
CA LYS A 116 15.02 53.99 38.30
C LYS A 116 13.85 54.13 37.33
N GLU A 117 12.88 54.96 37.68
CA GLU A 117 11.76 55.24 36.78
C GLU A 117 12.25 56.12 35.61
N ILE A 118 12.01 55.68 34.39
CA ILE A 118 12.34 56.41 33.16
C ILE A 118 11.08 56.66 32.33
N GLN A 119 11.14 57.65 31.44
CA GLN A 119 10.04 57.93 30.53
C GLN A 119 9.78 56.73 29.62
N LYS A 120 8.53 56.28 29.58
CA LYS A 120 8.11 55.12 28.77
C LYS A 120 8.27 55.42 27.28
N ASP A 121 8.98 54.56 26.57
CA ASP A 121 9.09 54.60 25.11
C ASP A 121 8.71 53.26 24.50
N ASN A 122 7.43 53.13 24.16
CA ASN A 122 6.89 51.96 23.51
C ASN A 122 7.38 51.81 22.05
N ARG A 123 7.85 52.89 21.42
CA ARG A 123 8.24 52.87 19.99
C ARG A 123 9.50 52.04 19.79
N LEU A 124 10.46 52.13 20.71
CA LEU A 124 11.69 51.35 20.65
C LEU A 124 11.42 49.85 20.81
N PHE A 125 10.53 49.47 21.72
CA PHE A 125 10.10 48.08 21.89
C PHE A 125 9.39 47.56 20.65
N ILE A 126 8.37 48.28 20.17
CA ILE A 126 7.61 47.89 18.98
C ILE A 126 8.52 47.73 17.76
N ARG A 127 9.40 48.69 17.48
CA ARG A 127 10.31 48.65 16.32
C ARG A 127 11.23 47.43 16.33
N ARG A 128 11.82 47.12 17.50
CA ARG A 128 12.76 45.99 17.62
C ARG A 128 12.04 44.66 17.54
N THR A 129 10.93 44.52 18.25
CA THR A 129 10.12 43.29 18.27
C THR A 129 9.54 43.01 16.88
N LEU A 130 9.06 44.03 16.16
CA LEU A 130 8.58 43.90 14.78
C LEU A 130 9.66 43.41 13.80
N CYS A 131 10.89 43.90 13.89
CA CYS A 131 11.96 43.45 12.99
C CYS A 131 12.25 41.94 13.15
N TRP A 132 12.19 41.43 14.39
CA TRP A 132 12.40 40.02 14.67
C TRP A 132 11.20 39.16 14.29
N PHE A 133 9.98 39.63 14.55
CA PHE A 133 8.77 38.96 14.05
C PHE A 133 8.78 38.89 12.52
N ALA A 134 9.15 39.98 11.85
CA ALA A 134 9.32 40.01 10.40
C ALA A 134 10.38 39.00 9.94
N GLY A 135 11.53 38.91 10.61
CA GLY A 135 12.56 37.91 10.32
C GLY A 135 12.09 36.46 10.52
N LEU A 136 11.37 36.18 11.61
CA LEU A 136 10.79 34.86 11.86
C LEU A 136 9.73 34.51 10.81
N ILE A 137 8.82 35.42 10.49
CA ILE A 137 7.83 35.25 9.42
C ILE A 137 8.54 35.00 8.09
N LEU A 138 9.60 35.75 7.80
CA LEU A 138 10.38 35.59 6.58
C LEU A 138 11.01 34.18 6.53
N ILE A 139 11.56 33.67 7.62
CA ILE A 139 12.08 32.29 7.69
C ILE A 139 10.94 31.27 7.54
N CYS A 140 9.81 31.47 8.22
CA CYS A 140 8.58 30.66 8.11
C CYS A 140 8.06 30.55 6.68
N VAL A 141 8.31 31.55 5.84
CA VAL A 141 7.86 31.57 4.45
C VAL A 141 8.97 31.09 3.51
N ILE A 142 10.18 31.63 3.62
CA ILE A 142 11.29 31.34 2.70
C ILE A 142 11.75 29.88 2.82
N VAL A 143 11.89 29.34 4.02
CA VAL A 143 12.42 27.97 4.19
C VAL A 143 11.48 26.94 3.57
N PRO A 144 10.16 26.94 3.87
CA PRO A 144 9.24 26.01 3.23
C PRO A 144 9.12 26.22 1.70
N LEU A 145 9.19 27.46 1.21
CA LEU A 145 9.24 27.74 -0.23
C LEU A 145 10.51 27.16 -0.89
N ALA A 146 11.67 27.31 -0.26
CA ALA A 146 12.93 26.76 -0.75
C ALA A 146 12.90 25.23 -0.77
N ILE A 147 12.37 24.60 0.29
CA ILE A 147 12.20 23.15 0.38
C ILE A 147 11.20 22.66 -0.69
N SER A 148 10.02 23.27 -0.79
CA SER A 148 9.02 22.94 -1.82
C SER A 148 9.60 23.08 -3.22
N SER A 149 10.34 24.15 -3.51
CA SER A 149 11.00 24.36 -4.81
C SER A 149 12.03 23.26 -5.11
N TYR A 150 12.93 22.97 -4.16
CA TYR A 150 13.95 21.94 -4.29
C TYR A 150 13.35 20.54 -4.51
N TYR A 151 12.38 20.14 -3.68
CA TYR A 151 11.75 18.83 -3.79
C TYR A 151 10.82 18.74 -5.00
N SER A 152 10.14 19.82 -5.39
CA SER A 152 9.41 19.88 -6.67
C SER A 152 10.33 19.61 -7.86
N ALA A 153 11.55 20.18 -7.86
CA ALA A 153 12.53 19.92 -8.92
C ALA A 153 12.98 18.45 -8.91
N LYS A 154 13.20 17.86 -7.72
CA LYS A 154 13.51 16.43 -7.58
C LYS A 154 12.39 15.52 -8.08
N VAL A 155 11.14 15.80 -7.72
CA VAL A 155 9.96 15.05 -8.20
C VAL A 155 9.91 15.10 -9.73
N LYS A 156 10.02 16.30 -10.34
CA LYS A 156 10.04 16.44 -11.80
C LYS A 156 11.19 15.67 -12.44
N ALA A 157 12.40 15.74 -11.87
CA ALA A 157 13.55 14.99 -12.38
C ALA A 157 13.32 13.48 -12.28
N ARG A 158 12.77 13.00 -11.16
CA ARG A 158 12.47 11.57 -10.96
C ARG A 158 11.39 11.08 -11.91
N LEU A 159 10.29 11.81 -12.05
CA LEU A 159 9.22 11.49 -13.01
C LEU A 159 9.77 11.46 -14.45
N LYS A 160 10.65 12.40 -14.81
CA LYS A 160 11.33 12.35 -16.12
C LYS A 160 12.15 11.08 -16.30
N VAL A 161 12.91 10.65 -15.28
CA VAL A 161 13.66 9.39 -15.32
C VAL A 161 12.73 8.19 -15.49
N LEU A 162 11.62 8.13 -14.74
CA LEU A 162 10.62 7.06 -14.87
C LEU A 162 9.99 7.04 -16.27
N GLY A 163 9.60 8.20 -16.80
CA GLY A 163 9.09 8.32 -18.16
C GLY A 163 10.09 7.85 -19.21
N THR A 164 11.39 8.15 -19.06
CA THR A 164 12.43 7.63 -19.98
C THR A 164 12.63 6.11 -19.88
N LYS A 165 12.29 5.49 -18.75
CA LYS A 165 12.27 4.03 -18.57
C LYS A 165 10.96 3.38 -19.06
N GLY A 166 9.99 4.16 -19.56
CA GLY A 166 8.66 3.66 -19.93
C GLY A 166 7.80 3.28 -18.72
N ILE A 167 8.12 3.77 -17.53
CA ILE A 167 7.26 3.62 -16.34
C ILE A 167 6.23 4.75 -16.36
N PRO A 168 4.92 4.44 -16.31
CA PRO A 168 3.84 5.42 -16.26
C PRO A 168 4.04 6.44 -15.14
N THR A 169 3.73 7.71 -15.43
CA THR A 169 3.87 8.81 -14.46
C THR A 169 2.57 9.54 -14.18
N SER A 170 1.53 9.25 -14.96
CA SER A 170 0.18 9.79 -14.81
C SER A 170 -0.85 8.72 -15.19
N ILE A 171 -2.03 8.76 -14.61
CA ILE A 171 -3.11 7.79 -14.86
C ILE A 171 -3.49 7.76 -16.34
N LYS A 172 -3.43 8.91 -17.02
CA LYS A 172 -3.71 9.02 -18.46
C LYS A 172 -2.82 8.13 -19.32
N ASP A 173 -1.64 7.74 -18.83
CA ASP A 173 -0.71 6.87 -19.53
C ASP A 173 -1.28 5.44 -19.68
N PHE A 174 -2.35 5.10 -18.93
CA PHE A 174 -3.10 3.83 -19.01
C PHE A 174 -4.29 3.89 -19.98
N HIS A 175 -4.57 5.04 -20.61
CA HIS A 175 -5.65 5.13 -21.59
C HIS A 175 -5.30 4.36 -22.86
N ARG A 176 -6.19 3.44 -23.28
CA ARG A 176 -5.95 2.57 -24.45
C ARG A 176 -6.68 2.99 -25.72
N GLY A 177 -7.56 4.00 -25.66
CA GLY A 177 -8.36 4.42 -26.81
C GLY A 177 -9.28 3.32 -27.34
N ILE A 178 -9.82 2.48 -26.45
CA ILE A 178 -10.69 1.36 -26.83
C ILE A 178 -12.02 1.90 -27.38
N PRO A 179 -12.44 1.51 -28.61
CA PRO A 179 -13.75 1.85 -29.13
C PRO A 179 -14.88 1.34 -28.22
N GLU A 180 -15.95 2.14 -28.03
CA GLU A 180 -17.05 1.79 -27.12
C GLU A 180 -17.71 0.45 -27.47
N ASP A 181 -17.85 0.13 -28.76
CA ASP A 181 -18.43 -1.12 -29.26
C ASP A 181 -17.54 -2.35 -29.00
N LYS A 182 -16.28 -2.14 -28.63
CA LYS A 182 -15.29 -3.17 -28.28
C LYS A 182 -15.01 -3.24 -26.78
N ASN A 183 -15.55 -2.34 -25.96
CA ASN A 183 -15.39 -2.38 -24.52
C ASN A 183 -16.46 -3.28 -23.87
N ALA A 184 -16.03 -4.35 -23.21
CA ALA A 184 -16.92 -5.27 -22.51
C ALA A 184 -17.55 -4.65 -21.26
N TYR A 185 -17.00 -3.56 -20.70
CA TYR A 185 -17.34 -3.11 -19.36
C TYR A 185 -18.85 -2.94 -19.11
N PRO A 186 -19.61 -2.17 -19.92
CA PRO A 186 -21.04 -1.97 -19.63
C PRO A 186 -21.85 -3.27 -19.64
N LEU A 187 -21.51 -4.20 -20.53
CA LEU A 187 -22.23 -5.47 -20.67
C LEU A 187 -21.83 -6.46 -19.57
N LEU A 188 -20.54 -6.54 -19.27
CA LEU A 188 -20.01 -7.46 -18.27
C LEU A 188 -20.41 -7.01 -16.85
N ASP A 189 -20.42 -5.72 -16.56
CA ASP A 189 -20.82 -5.17 -15.26
C ASP A 189 -22.31 -5.45 -14.98
N ASN A 190 -23.19 -5.20 -15.97
CA ASN A 190 -24.61 -5.55 -15.89
C ASN A 190 -24.84 -7.07 -15.72
N ALA A 191 -24.14 -7.88 -16.51
CA ALA A 191 -24.25 -9.34 -16.40
C ALA A 191 -23.72 -9.86 -15.06
N ALA A 192 -22.67 -9.24 -14.51
CA ALA A 192 -22.15 -9.57 -13.19
C ALA A 192 -23.13 -9.14 -12.08
N GLU A 193 -23.83 -8.02 -12.22
CA GLU A 193 -24.87 -7.59 -11.27
C GLU A 193 -26.07 -8.54 -11.29
N ASP A 194 -26.56 -8.91 -12.47
CA ASP A 194 -27.64 -9.90 -12.61
C ASP A 194 -27.23 -11.27 -12.05
N PHE A 195 -25.99 -11.67 -12.27
CA PHE A 195 -25.41 -12.86 -11.67
C PHE A 195 -25.38 -12.79 -10.14
N GLY A 196 -25.07 -11.63 -9.56
CA GLY A 196 -25.09 -11.43 -8.10
C GLY A 196 -26.44 -11.74 -7.47
N LYS A 197 -27.55 -11.38 -8.14
CA LYS A 197 -28.91 -11.69 -7.65
C LYS A 197 -29.16 -13.19 -7.59
N VAL A 198 -28.69 -13.94 -8.60
CA VAL A 198 -28.77 -15.41 -8.60
C VAL A 198 -27.85 -15.99 -7.53
N TRP A 199 -26.68 -15.39 -7.31
CA TRP A 199 -25.78 -15.82 -6.26
C TRP A 199 -26.40 -15.70 -4.87
N ASP A 200 -27.13 -14.63 -4.57
CA ASP A 200 -27.84 -14.47 -3.30
C ASP A 200 -28.86 -15.60 -3.05
N GLU A 201 -29.50 -16.12 -4.11
CA GLU A 201 -30.39 -17.30 -4.01
C GLU A 201 -29.61 -18.59 -3.70
N ILE A 202 -28.40 -18.72 -4.25
CA ILE A 202 -27.53 -19.89 -4.06
C ILE A 202 -26.81 -19.82 -2.70
N GLU A 203 -26.43 -18.64 -2.20
CA GLU A 203 -25.69 -18.47 -0.94
C GLU A 203 -26.49 -18.96 0.27
N ASN A 204 -27.82 -18.90 0.18
CA ASN A 204 -28.71 -19.50 1.16
C ASN A 204 -28.67 -21.05 1.19
N THR A 205 -27.91 -21.69 0.31
CA THR A 205 -27.64 -23.12 0.36
C THR A 205 -26.38 -23.41 1.18
N GLU A 206 -26.40 -24.48 1.97
CA GLU A 206 -25.26 -24.96 2.80
C GLU A 206 -23.97 -25.29 2.00
N ILE A 207 -24.03 -25.11 0.68
CA ILE A 207 -23.06 -25.48 -0.33
C ILE A 207 -22.01 -24.37 -0.45
N ILE A 208 -22.38 -23.08 -0.37
CA ILE A 208 -21.45 -21.97 -0.57
C ILE A 208 -20.71 -21.59 0.72
N ASN A 209 -19.86 -22.49 1.19
CA ASN A 209 -18.64 -22.02 1.87
C ASN A 209 -17.56 -21.83 0.79
N SER A 210 -16.73 -20.79 0.93
CA SER A 210 -15.75 -20.24 -0.04
C SER A 210 -14.68 -21.20 -0.62
N LYS A 211 -14.82 -22.51 -0.44
CA LYS A 211 -13.88 -23.56 -0.81
C LYS A 211 -14.51 -24.70 -1.63
N LEU A 212 -15.66 -24.49 -2.29
CA LEU A 212 -16.36 -25.53 -3.07
C LEU A 212 -15.48 -26.23 -4.10
N PHE A 213 -14.65 -25.48 -4.82
CA PHE A 213 -13.71 -26.00 -5.80
C PHE A 213 -12.39 -26.51 -5.19
N ARG A 214 -12.23 -26.49 -3.86
CA ARG A 214 -11.09 -27.11 -3.16
C ARG A 214 -11.47 -28.43 -2.49
N GLN A 215 -12.73 -28.59 -2.10
CA GLN A 215 -13.19 -29.77 -1.39
C GLN A 215 -13.42 -30.98 -2.31
N THR A 216 -13.18 -32.19 -1.78
CA THR A 216 -13.62 -33.44 -2.40
C THR A 216 -15.15 -33.53 -2.34
N TRP A 217 -15.80 -33.74 -3.50
CA TRP A 217 -17.26 -33.84 -3.53
C TRP A 217 -17.71 -35.28 -3.25
N THR A 218 -18.48 -35.45 -2.19
CA THR A 218 -19.28 -36.66 -1.94
C THR A 218 -20.43 -36.73 -2.95
N ARG A 219 -21.11 -37.88 -3.02
CA ARG A 219 -22.29 -38.03 -3.89
C ARG A 219 -23.40 -37.02 -3.60
N LYS A 220 -23.65 -36.70 -2.31
CA LYS A 220 -24.62 -35.67 -1.89
C LYS A 220 -24.19 -34.28 -2.41
N LYS A 221 -22.95 -33.88 -2.10
CA LYS A 221 -22.37 -32.61 -2.58
C LYS A 221 -22.37 -32.48 -4.11
N GLY A 222 -22.22 -33.59 -4.84
CA GLY A 222 -22.31 -33.60 -6.30
C GLY A 222 -23.68 -33.18 -6.81
N LYS A 223 -24.77 -33.69 -6.23
CA LYS A 223 -26.16 -33.31 -6.60
C LYS A 223 -26.44 -31.85 -6.28
N ASP A 224 -25.96 -31.43 -5.11
CA ASP A 224 -26.04 -30.05 -4.64
C ASP A 224 -25.35 -29.10 -5.62
N ILE A 225 -24.14 -29.44 -6.07
CA ILE A 225 -23.41 -28.69 -7.11
C ILE A 225 -24.16 -28.69 -8.43
N ASP A 226 -24.68 -29.83 -8.90
CA ASP A 226 -25.46 -29.86 -10.15
C ASP A 226 -26.66 -28.89 -10.07
N LYS A 227 -27.36 -28.81 -8.93
CA LYS A 227 -28.44 -27.83 -8.70
C LYS A 227 -27.94 -26.37 -8.79
N VAL A 228 -26.80 -26.07 -8.18
CA VAL A 228 -26.17 -24.73 -8.27
C VAL A 228 -25.84 -24.38 -9.71
N LEU A 229 -25.27 -25.32 -10.46
CA LEU A 229 -24.91 -25.14 -11.87
C LEU A 229 -26.17 -24.93 -12.72
N ASP A 230 -27.24 -25.67 -12.48
CA ASP A 230 -28.50 -25.53 -13.21
C ASP A 230 -29.13 -24.15 -12.98
N LEU A 231 -29.16 -23.67 -11.73
CA LEU A 231 -29.70 -22.35 -11.38
C LEU A 231 -28.88 -21.20 -11.99
N SER A 232 -27.56 -21.31 -11.98
CA SER A 232 -26.64 -20.26 -12.45
C SER A 232 -26.38 -20.27 -13.96
N SER A 233 -26.69 -21.36 -14.65
CA SER A 233 -26.40 -21.55 -16.08
C SER A 233 -26.91 -20.43 -16.99
N PRO A 234 -28.15 -19.90 -16.83
CA PRO A 234 -28.64 -18.83 -17.70
C PRO A 234 -27.76 -17.56 -17.67
N GLU A 235 -27.42 -17.09 -16.48
CA GLU A 235 -26.60 -15.88 -16.29
C GLU A 235 -25.13 -16.13 -16.66
N LEU A 236 -24.59 -17.29 -16.29
CA LEU A 236 -23.24 -17.67 -16.69
C LEU A 236 -23.08 -17.75 -18.21
N ASN A 237 -24.10 -18.25 -18.92
CA ASN A 237 -24.10 -18.28 -20.38
C ASN A 237 -24.14 -16.88 -21.02
N LYS A 238 -24.79 -15.89 -20.39
CA LYS A 238 -24.71 -14.49 -20.86
C LYS A 238 -23.28 -13.98 -20.76
N ILE A 239 -22.62 -14.23 -19.63
CA ILE A 239 -21.22 -13.86 -19.41
C ILE A 239 -20.31 -14.53 -20.45
N VAL A 240 -20.43 -15.85 -20.64
CA VAL A 240 -19.63 -16.59 -21.63
C VAL A 240 -19.77 -16.02 -23.05
N LYS A 241 -20.98 -15.60 -23.45
CA LYS A 241 -21.19 -14.93 -24.74
C LYS A 241 -20.45 -13.59 -24.85
N ILE A 242 -20.40 -12.81 -23.77
CA ILE A 242 -19.61 -11.58 -23.71
C ILE A 242 -18.12 -11.91 -23.85
N LEU A 243 -17.62 -12.91 -23.12
CA LEU A 243 -16.21 -13.34 -23.19
C LEU A 243 -15.79 -13.82 -24.58
N ASP A 244 -16.72 -14.32 -25.38
CA ASP A 244 -16.44 -14.74 -26.75
C ASP A 244 -16.40 -13.61 -27.76
N LYS A 245 -17.09 -12.51 -27.48
CA LYS A 245 -17.20 -11.37 -28.39
C LYS A 245 -16.18 -10.28 -28.11
N TYR A 246 -15.77 -10.10 -26.86
CA TYR A 246 -15.00 -8.94 -26.42
C TYR A 246 -13.59 -9.30 -25.96
N GLU A 247 -12.62 -8.45 -26.30
CA GLU A 247 -11.21 -8.59 -25.93
C GLU A 247 -10.74 -7.53 -24.93
N PHE A 248 -11.52 -6.46 -24.75
CA PHE A 248 -11.16 -5.32 -23.94
C PHE A 248 -12.16 -5.05 -22.83
N TRP A 249 -11.66 -4.62 -21.68
CA TRP A 249 -12.43 -4.19 -20.53
C TRP A 249 -11.76 -2.97 -19.90
N GLU A 250 -12.41 -1.81 -20.02
CA GLU A 250 -11.92 -0.53 -19.46
C GLU A 250 -13.06 0.13 -18.67
N PRO A 251 -13.10 -0.04 -17.34
CA PRO A 251 -14.17 0.50 -16.50
C PRO A 251 -13.98 1.98 -16.14
N VAL A 252 -12.77 2.52 -16.32
CA VAL A 252 -12.39 3.88 -15.92
C VAL A 252 -11.96 4.67 -17.14
N ASN A 253 -12.50 5.87 -17.31
CA ASN A 253 -11.98 6.84 -18.26
C ASN A 253 -10.71 7.48 -17.69
N TYR A 254 -9.54 6.92 -17.98
CA TYR A 254 -8.26 7.38 -17.42
C TYR A 254 -7.88 8.81 -17.82
N LEU A 255 -8.38 9.32 -18.96
CA LEU A 255 -8.16 10.71 -19.36
C LEU A 255 -8.90 11.68 -18.42
N GLU A 256 -10.17 11.39 -18.11
CA GLU A 256 -10.95 12.16 -17.13
C GLU A 256 -10.43 11.93 -15.71
N GLY A 257 -10.06 10.69 -15.38
CA GLY A 257 -9.45 10.32 -14.11
C GLY A 257 -8.19 11.10 -13.80
N SER A 258 -7.33 11.39 -14.79
CA SER A 258 -6.15 12.23 -14.58
C SER A 258 -6.46 13.69 -14.20
N LYS A 259 -7.66 14.20 -14.57
CA LYS A 259 -8.11 15.55 -14.22
C LYS A 259 -8.73 15.62 -12.82
N ASP A 260 -9.38 14.55 -12.41
CA ASP A 260 -9.94 14.38 -11.06
C ASP A 260 -9.64 12.97 -10.51
N PRO A 261 -8.40 12.75 -10.04
CA PRO A 261 -7.94 11.42 -9.63
C PRO A 261 -8.63 10.92 -8.36
N VAL A 262 -9.31 11.80 -7.62
CA VAL A 262 -10.09 11.42 -6.42
C VAL A 262 -11.44 10.79 -6.82
N MET A 263 -11.93 11.07 -8.02
CA MET A 263 -13.21 10.56 -8.53
C MET A 263 -13.05 9.30 -9.40
N CYS A 264 -11.83 8.78 -9.54
CA CYS A 264 -11.60 7.48 -10.20
C CYS A 264 -12.33 6.37 -9.42
N SER A 265 -13.44 5.87 -9.98
CA SER A 265 -14.23 4.82 -9.35
C SER A 265 -13.50 3.49 -9.36
N ILE A 266 -13.61 2.77 -8.25
CA ILE A 266 -13.14 1.38 -8.14
C ILE A 266 -14.28 0.49 -8.65
N PRO A 267 -14.07 -0.37 -9.66
CA PRO A 267 -15.09 -1.29 -10.13
C PRO A 267 -15.56 -2.23 -9.02
N LYS A 268 -16.81 -2.70 -9.10
CA LYS A 268 -17.34 -3.69 -8.15
C LYS A 268 -16.81 -5.08 -8.55
N PHE A 269 -15.91 -5.64 -7.74
CA PHE A 269 -15.27 -6.93 -8.06
C PHE A 269 -15.87 -8.16 -7.35
N ALA A 270 -16.79 -7.98 -6.40
CA ALA A 270 -17.31 -9.09 -5.59
C ALA A 270 -17.88 -10.23 -6.46
N ASN A 271 -18.71 -9.87 -7.44
CA ASN A 271 -19.37 -10.83 -8.33
C ASN A 271 -18.36 -11.51 -9.27
N ASN A 272 -17.23 -10.87 -9.58
CA ASN A 272 -16.21 -11.44 -10.45
C ASN A 272 -15.55 -12.67 -9.84
N ILE A 273 -15.30 -12.67 -8.52
CA ILE A 273 -14.78 -13.87 -7.82
C ILE A 273 -15.80 -15.02 -7.92
N MET A 274 -17.08 -14.73 -7.72
CA MET A 274 -18.15 -15.74 -7.74
C MET A 274 -18.32 -16.36 -9.13
N ILE A 275 -18.23 -15.53 -10.19
CA ILE A 275 -18.25 -15.98 -11.59
C ILE A 275 -17.09 -16.95 -11.85
N ASN A 276 -15.86 -16.60 -11.45
CA ASN A 276 -14.69 -17.48 -11.57
C ASN A 276 -14.89 -18.81 -10.83
N GLN A 277 -15.40 -18.76 -9.60
CA GLN A 277 -15.67 -19.98 -8.82
C GLN A 277 -16.63 -20.92 -9.55
N LEU A 278 -17.69 -20.40 -10.18
CA LEU A 278 -18.61 -21.24 -10.96
C LEU A 278 -18.03 -21.76 -12.27
N LEU A 279 -17.19 -20.99 -12.96
CA LEU A 279 -16.48 -21.49 -14.14
C LEU A 279 -15.58 -22.67 -13.75
N CYS A 280 -14.83 -22.53 -12.65
CA CYS A 280 -14.02 -23.61 -12.07
C CYS A 280 -14.87 -24.82 -11.65
N VAL A 281 -15.99 -24.62 -10.96
CA VAL A 281 -16.90 -25.72 -10.55
C VAL A 281 -17.51 -26.42 -11.77
N ASN A 282 -17.90 -25.69 -12.81
CA ASN A 282 -18.37 -26.27 -14.07
C ASN A 282 -17.29 -27.16 -14.70
N ALA A 283 -16.05 -26.66 -14.79
CA ALA A 283 -14.94 -27.42 -15.35
C ALA A 283 -14.73 -28.75 -14.60
N LEU A 284 -14.76 -28.71 -13.26
CA LEU A 284 -14.63 -29.90 -12.41
C LEU A 284 -15.81 -30.86 -12.56
N SER A 285 -17.03 -30.35 -12.71
CA SER A 285 -18.23 -31.17 -12.94
C SER A 285 -18.12 -31.92 -14.26
N GLN A 286 -17.67 -31.25 -15.34
CA GLN A 286 -17.40 -31.91 -16.63
C GLN A 286 -16.29 -32.97 -16.51
N ALA A 287 -15.19 -32.65 -15.83
CA ALA A 287 -14.09 -33.59 -15.62
C ALA A 287 -14.53 -34.84 -14.85
N LYS A 288 -15.39 -34.71 -13.83
CA LYS A 288 -15.95 -35.86 -13.10
C LYS A 288 -16.89 -36.73 -13.93
N LYS A 289 -17.56 -36.14 -14.92
CA LYS A 289 -18.40 -36.83 -15.89
C LYS A 289 -17.56 -37.43 -17.05
N ASN A 290 -16.23 -37.45 -16.92
CA ASN A 290 -15.26 -37.87 -17.95
C ASN A 290 -15.38 -37.08 -19.26
N ARG A 291 -15.83 -35.82 -19.21
CA ARG A 291 -15.96 -34.91 -20.35
C ARG A 291 -14.82 -33.89 -20.35
N ILE A 292 -13.62 -34.37 -20.64
CA ILE A 292 -12.37 -33.61 -20.49
C ILE A 292 -12.34 -32.36 -21.39
N ASP A 293 -12.79 -32.47 -22.64
CA ASP A 293 -12.85 -31.32 -23.56
C ASP A 293 -13.79 -30.21 -23.05
N GLY A 294 -14.92 -30.60 -22.46
CA GLY A 294 -15.84 -29.67 -21.82
C GLY A 294 -15.20 -28.96 -20.63
N ALA A 295 -14.40 -29.68 -19.83
CA ALA A 295 -13.66 -29.09 -18.72
C ALA A 295 -12.64 -28.06 -19.22
N TRP A 296 -11.85 -28.40 -20.23
CA TRP A 296 -10.87 -27.49 -20.82
C TRP A 296 -11.51 -26.26 -21.48
N ASN A 297 -12.67 -26.41 -22.10
CA ASN A 297 -13.39 -25.27 -22.65
C ASN A 297 -13.79 -24.27 -21.56
N PHE A 298 -14.28 -24.72 -20.39
CA PHE A 298 -14.60 -23.82 -19.29
C PHE A 298 -13.36 -23.13 -18.70
N ILE A 299 -12.24 -23.84 -18.55
CA ILE A 299 -10.97 -23.22 -18.13
C ILE A 299 -10.53 -22.14 -19.11
N ARG A 300 -10.68 -22.38 -20.42
CA ARG A 300 -10.37 -21.37 -21.44
C ARG A 300 -11.27 -20.13 -21.33
N LYS A 301 -12.56 -20.29 -21.04
CA LYS A 301 -13.45 -19.14 -20.76
C LYS A 301 -13.01 -18.37 -19.52
N ASP A 302 -12.58 -19.08 -18.48
CA ASP A 302 -12.09 -18.47 -17.24
C ASP A 302 -10.78 -17.71 -17.45
N ILE A 303 -9.87 -18.20 -18.29
CA ILE A 303 -8.66 -17.45 -18.70
C ILE A 303 -9.03 -16.19 -19.49
N LYS A 304 -10.01 -16.25 -20.40
CA LYS A 304 -10.49 -15.04 -21.08
C LYS A 304 -11.07 -14.04 -20.09
N PHE A 305 -11.84 -14.52 -19.12
CA PHE A 305 -12.38 -13.68 -18.05
C PHE A 305 -11.27 -13.02 -17.22
N LEU A 306 -10.27 -13.80 -16.79
CA LEU A 306 -9.05 -13.30 -16.15
C LEU A 306 -8.36 -12.22 -17.00
N LYS A 307 -8.17 -12.47 -18.30
CA LYS A 307 -7.53 -11.51 -19.22
C LYS A 307 -8.31 -10.21 -19.33
N LEU A 308 -9.63 -10.20 -19.19
CA LEU A 308 -10.42 -8.97 -19.11
C LEU A 308 -10.25 -8.28 -17.76
N ILE A 309 -10.40 -9.00 -16.64
CA ILE A 309 -10.28 -8.42 -15.30
C ILE A 309 -8.87 -7.87 -15.03
N GLY A 310 -7.84 -8.59 -15.47
CA GLY A 310 -6.43 -8.20 -15.35
C GLY A 310 -6.04 -6.97 -16.19
N GLN A 311 -6.94 -6.45 -17.04
CA GLN A 311 -6.72 -5.17 -17.72
C GLN A 311 -6.96 -3.97 -16.82
N GLN A 312 -7.63 -4.13 -15.67
CA GLN A 312 -7.73 -3.04 -14.71
C GLN A 312 -6.42 -2.92 -13.95
N PRO A 313 -5.72 -1.79 -14.10
CA PRO A 313 -4.37 -1.62 -13.64
C PRO A 313 -4.29 -1.26 -12.16
N GLY A 314 -5.40 -1.12 -11.43
CA GLY A 314 -5.38 -0.79 -10.01
C GLY A 314 -5.07 -2.01 -9.15
N LEU A 315 -4.59 -1.76 -7.93
CA LEU A 315 -4.18 -2.84 -7.05
C LEU A 315 -5.32 -3.82 -6.71
N ILE A 316 -6.53 -3.30 -6.50
CA ILE A 316 -7.69 -4.15 -6.22
C ILE A 316 -7.99 -5.05 -7.41
N GLY A 317 -7.92 -4.54 -8.66
CA GLY A 317 -8.10 -5.37 -9.85
C GLY A 317 -7.03 -6.47 -9.95
N ALA A 318 -5.76 -6.13 -9.70
CA ALA A 318 -4.69 -7.12 -9.68
C ALA A 318 -4.87 -8.18 -8.58
N MET A 319 -5.31 -7.79 -7.36
CA MET A 319 -5.63 -8.74 -6.29
C MET A 319 -6.69 -9.77 -6.72
N ILE A 320 -7.73 -9.30 -7.41
CA ILE A 320 -8.82 -10.14 -7.90
C ILE A 320 -8.34 -11.02 -9.05
N ALA A 321 -7.58 -10.46 -10.00
CA ALA A 321 -7.00 -11.20 -11.11
C ALA A 321 -6.06 -12.32 -10.63
N VAL A 322 -5.18 -12.04 -9.67
CA VAL A 322 -4.31 -13.05 -9.03
C VAL A 322 -5.13 -14.16 -8.36
N ALA A 323 -6.24 -13.82 -7.69
CA ALA A 323 -7.13 -14.80 -7.08
C ALA A 323 -7.85 -15.69 -8.12
N ILE A 324 -8.31 -15.10 -9.23
CA ILE A 324 -8.92 -15.81 -10.37
C ILE A 324 -7.89 -16.76 -11.01
N GLN A 325 -6.68 -16.29 -11.29
CA GLN A 325 -5.60 -17.11 -11.82
C GLN A 325 -5.24 -18.27 -10.88
N GLN A 326 -5.27 -18.04 -9.56
CA GLN A 326 -5.07 -19.10 -8.58
C GLN A 326 -6.15 -20.18 -8.72
N GLY A 327 -7.42 -19.77 -8.78
CA GLY A 327 -8.57 -20.66 -8.94
C GLY A 327 -8.48 -21.50 -10.22
N ILE A 328 -8.10 -20.87 -11.34
CA ILE A 328 -7.85 -21.54 -12.62
C ILE A 328 -6.77 -22.61 -12.47
N SER A 329 -5.62 -22.24 -11.91
CA SER A 329 -4.44 -23.13 -11.81
C SER A 329 -4.68 -24.32 -10.89
N GLU A 330 -5.30 -24.10 -9.73
CA GLU A 330 -5.74 -25.16 -8.83
C GLU A 330 -6.74 -26.09 -9.54
N THR A 331 -7.68 -25.52 -10.29
CA THR A 331 -8.69 -26.31 -11.00
C THR A 331 -8.08 -27.18 -12.09
N VAL A 332 -7.11 -26.68 -12.85
CA VAL A 332 -6.35 -27.48 -13.84
C VAL A 332 -5.67 -28.67 -13.18
N LEU A 333 -4.94 -28.45 -12.07
CA LEU A 333 -4.30 -29.53 -11.31
C LEU A 333 -5.30 -30.56 -10.80
N ARG A 334 -6.50 -30.13 -10.37
CA ARG A 334 -7.57 -31.02 -9.93
C ARG A 334 -8.18 -31.81 -11.09
N ILE A 335 -8.35 -31.22 -12.27
CA ILE A 335 -8.83 -31.94 -13.46
C ILE A 335 -7.88 -33.08 -13.80
N ILE A 336 -6.56 -32.83 -13.80
CA ILE A 336 -5.52 -33.86 -14.03
C ILE A 336 -5.54 -34.92 -12.91
N SER A 337 -5.73 -34.51 -11.66
CA SER A 337 -5.81 -35.46 -10.53
C SER A 337 -7.05 -36.36 -10.61
N LEU A 338 -8.18 -35.83 -11.10
CA LEU A 338 -9.41 -36.58 -11.30
C LEU A 338 -9.30 -37.53 -12.51
N ASN A 339 -8.56 -37.12 -13.54
CA ASN A 339 -8.42 -37.83 -14.79
C ASN A 339 -6.94 -37.92 -15.17
N PRO A 340 -6.22 -38.96 -14.71
CA PRO A 340 -4.78 -39.09 -14.93
C PRO A 340 -4.34 -39.06 -16.39
N GLU A 341 -5.21 -39.44 -17.33
CA GLU A 341 -4.91 -39.41 -18.77
C GLU A 341 -5.13 -38.04 -19.41
N ALA A 342 -5.64 -37.05 -18.66
CA ALA A 342 -5.91 -35.73 -19.18
C ALA A 342 -4.59 -34.99 -19.49
N ILE A 343 -4.47 -34.54 -20.73
CA ILE A 343 -3.38 -33.68 -21.22
C ILE A 343 -3.98 -32.30 -21.47
N ILE A 344 -3.31 -31.26 -20.99
CA ILE A 344 -3.68 -29.86 -21.27
C ILE A 344 -3.49 -29.61 -22.77
N PRO A 345 -4.53 -29.13 -23.49
CA PRO A 345 -4.41 -28.79 -24.90
C PRO A 345 -3.33 -27.73 -25.12
N GLU A 346 -2.59 -27.81 -26.23
CA GLU A 346 -1.47 -26.90 -26.53
C GLU A 346 -1.87 -25.41 -26.49
N VAL A 347 -3.06 -25.09 -27.03
CA VAL A 347 -3.60 -23.72 -26.99
C VAL A 347 -3.78 -23.24 -25.54
N LEU A 348 -4.29 -24.11 -24.67
CA LEU A 348 -4.50 -23.77 -23.26
C LEU A 348 -3.19 -23.70 -22.48
N GLU A 349 -2.22 -24.55 -22.82
CA GLU A 349 -0.87 -24.51 -22.25
C GLU A 349 -0.19 -23.17 -22.56
N LYS A 350 -0.32 -22.69 -23.80
CA LYS A 350 0.17 -21.36 -24.21
C LYS A 350 -0.54 -20.24 -23.44
N GLU A 351 -1.86 -20.28 -23.37
CA GLU A 351 -2.65 -19.28 -22.64
C GLU A 351 -2.31 -19.25 -21.12
N LEU A 352 -2.07 -20.41 -20.50
CA LEU A 352 -1.59 -20.51 -19.10
C LEU A 352 -0.18 -19.95 -18.92
N SER A 353 0.70 -20.14 -19.91
CA SER A 353 2.05 -19.57 -19.90
C SER A 353 2.01 -18.05 -20.00
N GLU A 354 1.17 -17.51 -20.90
CA GLU A 354 0.98 -16.06 -21.07
C GLU A 354 0.48 -15.38 -19.79
N ILE A 355 -0.50 -15.96 -19.08
CA ILE A 355 -1.00 -15.35 -17.83
C ILE A 355 0.03 -15.43 -16.70
N ARG A 356 0.86 -16.47 -16.65
CA ARG A 356 1.98 -16.57 -15.71
C ARG A 356 3.03 -15.48 -15.93
N GLU A 357 3.20 -15.02 -17.16
CA GLU A 357 4.18 -13.98 -17.52
C GLU A 357 3.62 -12.55 -17.36
N SER A 358 2.37 -12.40 -16.95
CA SER A 358 1.68 -11.10 -16.99
C SER A 358 2.05 -10.11 -15.87
N ASN A 359 2.76 -10.55 -14.82
CA ASN A 359 3.26 -9.72 -13.71
C ASN A 359 2.22 -8.68 -13.20
N MET A 360 1.01 -9.14 -12.91
CA MET A 360 -0.16 -8.30 -12.63
C MET A 360 0.09 -7.33 -11.47
N VAL A 361 0.81 -7.75 -10.43
CA VAL A 361 1.10 -6.90 -9.26
C VAL A 361 2.10 -5.80 -9.59
N SER A 362 3.11 -6.07 -10.43
CA SER A 362 4.01 -5.02 -10.91
C SER A 362 3.25 -3.96 -11.71
N GLY A 363 2.37 -4.41 -12.63
CA GLY A 363 1.46 -3.54 -13.36
C GLY A 363 0.62 -2.65 -12.43
N ALA A 364 0.12 -3.22 -11.34
CA ALA A 364 -0.60 -2.46 -10.32
C ALA A 364 0.24 -1.41 -9.60
N PHE A 365 1.47 -1.72 -9.19
CA PHE A 365 2.31 -0.71 -8.56
C PHE A 365 2.70 0.44 -9.49
N ARG A 366 2.84 0.16 -10.80
CA ARG A 366 3.01 1.23 -11.80
C ARG A 366 1.80 2.17 -11.80
N PHE A 367 0.59 1.63 -11.73
CA PHE A 367 -0.63 2.44 -11.66
C PHE A 367 -0.76 3.21 -10.36
N GLU A 368 -0.57 2.56 -9.20
CA GLU A 368 -0.67 3.24 -7.90
C GLU A 368 0.35 4.39 -7.81
N SER A 369 1.56 4.22 -8.36
CA SER A 369 2.55 5.31 -8.44
C SER A 369 2.09 6.49 -9.30
N ALA A 370 1.50 6.20 -10.47
CA ALA A 370 0.95 7.20 -11.37
C ALA A 370 -0.29 7.90 -10.79
N HIS A 371 -1.19 7.13 -10.15
CA HIS A 371 -2.39 7.63 -9.47
C HIS A 371 -2.04 8.54 -8.31
N MET A 372 -1.11 8.12 -7.46
CA MET A 372 -0.62 8.98 -6.37
C MET A 372 0.01 10.25 -6.93
N THR A 373 0.76 10.17 -8.04
CA THR A 373 1.34 11.36 -8.67
C THR A 373 0.30 12.36 -9.17
N ASP A 374 -0.78 11.87 -9.77
CA ASP A 374 -1.90 12.73 -10.17
C ASP A 374 -2.64 13.28 -8.93
N ILE A 375 -2.87 12.48 -7.88
CA ILE A 375 -3.46 12.95 -6.61
C ILE A 375 -2.62 14.08 -5.99
N PHE A 376 -1.30 13.91 -5.92
CA PHE A 376 -0.40 14.94 -5.38
C PHE A 376 -0.46 16.22 -6.22
N SER A 377 -0.50 16.10 -7.55
CA SER A 377 -0.63 17.24 -8.45
C SER A 377 -1.98 17.95 -8.26
N TYR A 378 -3.07 17.19 -8.18
CA TYR A 378 -4.42 17.68 -7.93
C TYR A 378 -4.54 18.41 -6.58
N LEU A 379 -4.05 17.79 -5.49
CA LEU A 379 -4.04 18.40 -4.16
C LEU A 379 -3.14 19.62 -4.09
N ARG A 380 -2.04 19.65 -4.84
CA ARG A 380 -1.18 20.83 -4.95
C ARG A 380 -1.90 21.97 -5.65
N GLU A 381 -2.61 21.72 -6.74
CA GLU A 381 -3.29 22.77 -7.50
C GLU A 381 -4.50 23.35 -6.75
N ARG A 382 -5.32 22.48 -6.16
CA ARG A 382 -6.55 22.86 -5.44
C ARG A 382 -6.33 23.13 -3.96
N GLY A 383 -5.23 22.68 -3.38
CA GLY A 383 -4.88 22.92 -1.99
C GLY A 383 -4.70 24.40 -1.69
N GLY A 384 -5.15 24.81 -0.51
CA GLY A 384 -4.90 26.16 0.00
C GLY A 384 -3.39 26.44 0.17
N ILE A 385 -3.06 27.69 0.49
CA ILE A 385 -1.68 28.17 0.70
C ILE A 385 -0.87 27.24 1.62
N LEU A 386 -1.51 26.68 2.66
CA LEU A 386 -0.85 25.78 3.60
C LEU A 386 -0.32 24.48 2.95
N ILE A 387 -1.02 23.94 1.95
CA ILE A 387 -0.63 22.70 1.25
C ILE A 387 0.44 23.01 0.21
N LYS A 388 0.30 24.14 -0.50
CA LYS A 388 1.18 24.53 -1.61
C LYS A 388 2.63 24.82 -1.22
N TYR A 389 2.86 25.27 0.01
CA TYR A 389 4.13 25.90 0.35
C TYR A 389 4.87 25.28 1.54
N THR A 390 4.42 24.15 2.07
CA THR A 390 5.11 23.52 3.23
C THR A 390 6.31 22.66 2.84
N GLY A 391 6.45 22.25 1.57
CA GLY A 391 7.49 21.32 1.11
C GLY A 391 7.29 19.87 1.58
N TYR A 392 6.39 19.67 2.54
CA TYR A 392 6.05 18.40 3.16
C TYR A 392 5.45 17.39 2.17
N PHE A 393 4.57 17.88 1.30
CA PHE A 393 3.91 17.05 0.30
C PHE A 393 4.92 16.54 -0.73
N GLU A 394 5.85 17.37 -1.19
CA GLU A 394 6.85 16.96 -2.18
C GLU A 394 7.87 15.96 -1.62
N VAL A 395 8.24 16.09 -0.35
CA VAL A 395 9.07 15.08 0.35
C VAL A 395 8.34 13.75 0.44
N THR A 396 7.06 13.76 0.82
CA THR A 396 6.25 12.53 0.88
C THR A 396 6.08 11.91 -0.51
N HIS A 397 5.83 12.76 -1.51
CA HIS A 397 5.59 12.34 -2.89
C HIS A 397 6.80 11.64 -3.50
N ILE A 398 8.01 12.21 -3.37
CA ILE A 398 9.22 11.59 -3.93
C ILE A 398 9.52 10.22 -3.31
N GLU A 399 9.21 10.06 -2.03
CA GLU A 399 9.48 8.81 -1.29
C GLU A 399 8.47 7.72 -1.65
N ILE A 400 7.20 8.08 -1.83
CA ILE A 400 6.18 7.17 -2.37
C ILE A 400 6.54 6.75 -3.80
N ILE A 401 6.97 7.69 -4.66
CA ILE A 401 7.44 7.36 -6.02
C ILE A 401 8.62 6.38 -5.98
N ASN A 402 9.62 6.65 -5.13
CA ASN A 402 10.79 5.80 -5.01
C ASN A 402 10.44 4.41 -4.47
N TYR A 403 9.53 4.33 -3.51
CA TYR A 403 9.03 3.08 -2.97
C TYR A 403 8.37 2.22 -4.07
N PHE A 404 7.38 2.75 -4.78
CA PHE A 404 6.71 2.00 -5.84
C PHE A 404 7.65 1.65 -7.01
N ALA A 405 8.56 2.56 -7.38
CA ALA A 405 9.55 2.26 -8.42
C ALA A 405 10.50 1.12 -8.00
N GLY A 406 10.92 1.08 -6.72
CA GLY A 406 11.72 -0.01 -6.18
C GLY A 406 10.95 -1.34 -6.23
N MET A 407 9.69 -1.34 -5.80
CA MET A 407 8.81 -2.52 -5.85
C MET A 407 8.65 -3.07 -7.29
N VAL A 408 8.45 -2.18 -8.27
CA VAL A 408 8.36 -2.55 -9.69
C VAL A 408 9.68 -3.14 -10.18
N GLU A 409 10.82 -2.52 -9.87
CA GLU A 409 12.15 -3.03 -10.23
C GLU A 409 12.40 -4.42 -9.59
N ASP A 410 12.03 -4.60 -8.32
CA ASP A 410 12.19 -5.87 -7.59
C ASP A 410 11.32 -6.98 -8.18
N LEU A 411 10.05 -6.73 -8.49
CA LEU A 411 9.17 -7.74 -9.10
C LEU A 411 9.58 -8.10 -10.54
N GLU A 412 9.98 -7.11 -11.33
CA GLU A 412 10.39 -7.34 -12.73
C GLU A 412 11.77 -7.95 -12.88
N SER A 413 12.59 -7.90 -11.82
CA SER A 413 13.90 -8.54 -11.80
C SER A 413 13.83 -10.08 -11.89
N GLY A 414 12.63 -10.66 -11.67
CA GLY A 414 12.41 -12.10 -11.65
C GLY A 414 13.14 -12.82 -10.52
N GLN A 415 13.63 -12.08 -9.52
CA GLN A 415 14.33 -12.65 -8.38
C GLN A 415 13.40 -13.55 -7.55
N PRO A 416 13.95 -14.55 -6.85
CA PRO A 416 13.15 -15.39 -5.98
C PRO A 416 12.48 -14.59 -4.85
N TYR A 417 11.28 -15.01 -4.43
CA TYR A 417 10.55 -14.40 -3.32
C TYR A 417 11.43 -14.26 -2.08
N LYS A 418 12.23 -15.28 -1.74
CA LYS A 418 13.15 -15.23 -0.60
C LYS A 418 14.07 -14.01 -0.66
N LYS A 419 14.67 -13.74 -1.81
CA LYS A 419 15.57 -12.61 -1.96
C LYS A 419 14.83 -11.29 -1.85
N ILE A 420 13.65 -11.18 -2.44
CA ILE A 420 12.79 -10.00 -2.30
C ILE A 420 12.42 -9.82 -0.81
N HIS A 421 11.96 -10.88 -0.16
CA HIS A 421 11.61 -10.87 1.26
C HIS A 421 12.78 -10.43 2.16
N ASP A 422 14.00 -10.92 1.89
CA ASP A 422 15.18 -10.64 2.71
C ASP A 422 15.81 -9.25 2.40
N ASP A 423 15.92 -8.86 1.12
CA ASP A 423 16.69 -7.70 0.65
C ASP A 423 15.86 -6.45 0.32
N SER A 424 14.57 -6.60 -0.02
CA SER A 424 13.84 -5.57 -0.80
C SER A 424 13.08 -4.53 0.04
N PHE A 425 12.52 -3.54 -0.67
CA PHE A 425 11.52 -2.59 -0.15
C PHE A 425 10.24 -3.25 0.39
N VAL A 426 10.02 -4.54 0.11
CA VAL A 426 8.94 -5.34 0.69
C VAL A 426 9.17 -5.62 2.18
N ASN A 427 10.41 -5.52 2.67
CA ASN A 427 10.69 -5.62 4.09
C ASN A 427 10.11 -4.38 4.80
N GLU A 428 8.96 -4.59 5.43
CA GLU A 428 8.10 -3.59 6.08
C GLU A 428 8.88 -2.68 7.05
N ASP A 429 10.00 -3.16 7.54
CA ASP A 429 10.90 -2.46 8.44
C ASP A 429 11.47 -1.18 7.81
N ARG A 430 11.70 -1.10 6.49
CA ARG A 430 12.31 0.12 5.90
C ARG A 430 11.46 1.38 6.01
N ILE A 431 10.18 1.31 5.64
CA ILE A 431 9.26 2.43 5.88
C ILE A 431 8.93 2.52 7.37
N GLY A 432 8.86 1.39 8.08
CA GLY A 432 8.72 1.35 9.54
C GLY A 432 9.78 2.20 10.27
N ASP A 433 11.02 2.17 9.78
CA ASP A 433 12.19 2.89 10.30
C ASP A 433 12.20 4.38 9.97
N TYR A 434 11.36 4.80 9.01
CA TYR A 434 11.20 6.23 8.74
C TYR A 434 10.65 6.91 9.98
N PRO A 435 11.08 8.15 10.30
CA PRO A 435 10.47 8.87 11.40
C PRO A 435 8.97 9.05 11.11
N ILE A 436 8.13 9.00 12.15
CA ILE A 436 6.69 9.24 12.03
C ILE A 436 6.44 10.52 11.22
N TRP A 437 7.28 11.53 11.43
CA TRP A 437 7.24 12.77 10.67
C TRP A 437 8.53 12.97 9.84
N PRO A 438 8.47 13.38 8.55
CA PRO A 438 7.28 13.75 7.78
C PRO A 438 6.51 12.57 7.14
N PHE A 439 6.94 11.33 7.34
CA PHE A 439 6.47 10.20 6.54
C PHE A 439 5.14 9.59 7.00
N VAL A 440 4.38 10.24 7.88
CA VAL A 440 3.11 9.69 8.41
C VAL A 440 2.16 9.34 7.28
N LEU A 441 2.06 10.18 6.25
CA LEU A 441 1.23 9.89 5.08
C LEU A 441 1.77 8.72 4.27
N ALA A 442 3.09 8.59 4.10
CA ALA A 442 3.67 7.42 3.42
C ALA A 442 3.44 6.13 4.23
N LYS A 443 3.60 6.17 5.55
CA LYS A 443 3.33 5.03 6.45
C LYS A 443 1.86 4.59 6.45
N ILE A 444 0.94 5.55 6.29
CA ILE A 444 -0.50 5.26 6.19
C ILE A 444 -0.86 4.78 4.78
N ALA A 445 -0.29 5.41 3.75
CA ALA A 445 -0.63 5.18 2.35
C ALA A 445 0.06 3.94 1.74
N VAL A 446 1.15 3.47 2.34
CA VAL A 446 1.85 2.25 1.91
C VAL A 446 1.45 1.10 2.83
N PRO A 447 0.37 0.37 2.52
CA PRO A 447 -0.02 -0.82 3.27
C PRO A 447 0.99 -1.95 3.06
N LYS A 448 0.79 -3.03 3.84
CA LYS A 448 1.60 -4.25 3.81
C LYS A 448 1.37 -5.05 2.52
N TYR A 449 2.06 -4.67 1.45
CA TYR A 449 1.96 -5.30 0.13
C TYR A 449 2.70 -6.63 -0.01
N ALA A 450 3.53 -7.00 0.97
CA ALA A 450 4.25 -8.28 0.99
C ALA A 450 3.30 -9.47 0.78
N SER A 451 2.13 -9.43 1.43
CA SER A 451 1.11 -10.47 1.30
C SER A 451 0.56 -10.62 -0.12
N LEU A 452 0.50 -9.54 -0.90
CA LEU A 452 0.05 -9.58 -2.29
C LEU A 452 1.12 -10.16 -3.20
N CYS A 453 2.39 -9.76 -3.02
CA CYS A 453 3.51 -10.35 -3.76
C CYS A 453 3.59 -11.86 -3.49
N ALA A 454 3.49 -12.28 -2.23
CA ALA A 454 3.45 -13.69 -1.86
C ALA A 454 2.29 -14.46 -2.55
N LYS A 455 1.12 -13.82 -2.68
CA LYS A 455 -0.04 -14.41 -3.39
C LYS A 455 0.23 -14.56 -4.89
N GLU A 456 0.84 -13.58 -5.55
CA GLU A 456 1.21 -13.70 -6.97
C GLU A 456 2.21 -14.84 -7.18
N TYR A 457 3.28 -14.89 -6.39
CA TYR A 457 4.27 -15.99 -6.45
C TYR A 457 3.63 -17.36 -6.21
N LYS A 458 2.68 -17.46 -5.28
CA LYS A 458 1.90 -18.68 -5.04
C LYS A 458 1.09 -19.08 -6.27
N THR A 459 0.38 -18.12 -6.86
CA THR A 459 -0.42 -18.33 -8.06
C THR A 459 0.43 -18.75 -9.26
N ASP A 460 1.57 -18.12 -9.47
CA ASP A 460 2.54 -18.47 -10.50
C ASP A 460 3.10 -19.87 -10.29
N THR A 461 3.34 -20.25 -9.04
CA THR A 461 3.79 -21.60 -8.66
C THR A 461 2.73 -22.64 -9.01
N TYR A 462 1.45 -22.41 -8.71
CA TYR A 462 0.39 -23.33 -9.16
C TYR A 462 0.32 -23.46 -10.68
N THR A 463 0.47 -22.34 -11.40
CA THR A 463 0.47 -22.34 -12.86
C THR A 463 1.67 -23.14 -13.41
N GLN A 464 2.87 -22.92 -12.84
CA GLN A 464 4.09 -23.66 -13.15
C GLN A 464 3.93 -25.17 -12.91
N LEU A 465 3.35 -25.55 -11.77
CA LEU A 465 3.08 -26.95 -11.44
C LEU A 465 2.14 -27.59 -12.46
N ALA A 466 1.06 -26.89 -12.85
CA ALA A 466 0.11 -27.39 -13.85
C ALA A 466 0.80 -27.66 -15.20
N LEU A 467 1.63 -26.72 -15.67
CA LEU A 467 2.41 -26.86 -16.90
C LEU A 467 3.42 -28.02 -16.81
N LEU A 468 4.16 -28.13 -15.71
CA LEU A 468 5.13 -29.20 -15.50
C LEU A 468 4.47 -30.58 -15.40
N VAL A 469 3.32 -30.69 -14.73
CA VAL A 469 2.53 -31.93 -14.69
C VAL A 469 2.11 -32.32 -16.10
N ASN A 470 1.68 -31.37 -16.93
CA ASN A 470 1.37 -31.66 -18.33
C ASN A 470 2.58 -32.25 -19.08
N LYS A 471 3.78 -31.68 -18.89
CA LYS A 471 5.01 -32.20 -19.50
C LYS A 471 5.40 -33.59 -18.98
N LEU A 472 5.21 -33.86 -17.69
CA LEU A 472 5.39 -35.18 -17.11
C LEU A 472 4.45 -36.21 -17.78
N LYS A 473 3.19 -35.84 -18.02
CA LYS A 473 2.19 -36.70 -18.69
C LYS A 473 2.53 -36.96 -20.16
N ILE A 474 2.95 -35.93 -20.89
CA ILE A 474 3.40 -36.10 -22.28
C ILE A 474 4.63 -37.02 -22.34
N PHE A 475 5.57 -36.87 -21.40
CA PHE A 475 6.73 -37.75 -21.29
C PHE A 475 6.32 -39.21 -21.00
N GLU A 476 5.43 -39.43 -20.03
CA GLU A 476 4.91 -40.75 -19.70
C GLU A 476 4.24 -41.40 -20.91
N LYS A 477 3.34 -40.68 -21.58
CA LYS A 477 2.64 -41.17 -22.78
C LYS A 477 3.59 -41.60 -23.89
N ARG A 478 4.73 -40.91 -24.05
CA ARG A 478 5.72 -41.21 -25.09
C ARG A 478 6.68 -42.34 -24.72
N THR A 479 7.01 -42.49 -23.44
CA THR A 479 8.08 -43.41 -22.98
C THR A 479 7.57 -44.61 -22.19
N GLY A 480 6.28 -44.63 -21.85
CA GLY A 480 5.67 -45.64 -20.99
C GLY A 480 6.05 -45.52 -19.51
N ARG A 481 6.74 -44.44 -19.10
CA ARG A 481 7.14 -44.21 -17.69
C ARG A 481 7.28 -42.72 -17.36
N TYR A 482 7.10 -42.36 -16.09
CA TYR A 482 7.57 -41.07 -15.60
C TYR A 482 9.10 -40.96 -15.59
N PRO A 483 9.67 -39.76 -15.77
CA PRO A 483 11.10 -39.55 -15.71
C PRO A 483 11.64 -39.88 -14.31
N ASN A 484 12.93 -40.20 -14.21
CA ASN A 484 13.57 -40.43 -12.91
C ASN A 484 14.02 -39.14 -12.23
N SER A 485 14.18 -38.05 -13.01
CA SER A 485 14.54 -36.72 -12.51
C SER A 485 14.15 -35.63 -13.52
N PHE A 486 14.15 -34.36 -13.10
CA PHE A 486 13.96 -33.24 -14.01
C PHE A 486 15.02 -33.14 -15.11
N ALA A 487 16.24 -33.61 -14.87
CA ALA A 487 17.31 -33.59 -15.88
C ALA A 487 16.95 -34.42 -17.11
N GLU A 488 16.06 -35.41 -16.97
CA GLU A 488 15.55 -36.19 -18.09
C GLU A 488 14.55 -35.39 -18.95
N LEU A 489 13.66 -34.60 -18.32
CA LEU A 489 12.76 -33.71 -19.05
C LEU A 489 13.52 -32.61 -19.80
N VAL A 490 14.53 -32.02 -19.15
CA VAL A 490 15.36 -30.96 -19.75
C VAL A 490 16.18 -31.50 -20.93
N ARG A 491 16.86 -32.65 -20.77
CA ARG A 491 17.62 -33.29 -21.88
C ARG A 491 16.72 -33.72 -23.03
N GLY A 492 15.50 -34.14 -22.73
CA GLY A 492 14.50 -34.50 -23.74
C GLY A 492 13.83 -33.30 -24.43
N GLY A 493 14.15 -32.06 -24.03
CA GLY A 493 13.55 -30.85 -24.59
C GLY A 493 12.08 -30.64 -24.22
N TYR A 494 11.58 -31.30 -23.18
CA TYR A 494 10.19 -31.15 -22.73
C TYR A 494 9.97 -29.86 -21.95
N VAL A 495 11.01 -29.40 -21.24
CA VAL A 495 11.03 -28.19 -20.40
C VAL A 495 12.40 -27.53 -20.48
N LYS A 496 12.47 -26.23 -20.23
CA LYS A 496 13.72 -25.50 -20.03
C LYS A 496 14.16 -25.61 -18.56
N ALA A 497 15.43 -25.34 -18.28
CA ALA A 497 15.94 -25.31 -16.90
C ALA A 497 15.23 -24.26 -16.03
N VAL A 498 14.89 -23.10 -16.61
CA VAL A 498 14.14 -22.04 -15.91
C VAL A 498 12.72 -22.46 -15.52
N ASP A 499 12.13 -23.43 -16.23
CA ASP A 499 10.75 -23.87 -15.97
C ASP A 499 10.64 -24.74 -14.70
N ILE A 500 11.76 -25.25 -14.19
CA ILE A 500 11.82 -26.06 -12.97
C ILE A 500 12.37 -25.30 -11.75
N GLU A 501 12.68 -24.01 -11.91
CA GLU A 501 13.11 -23.16 -10.80
C GLU A 501 11.91 -22.73 -9.96
N ASP A 502 11.99 -23.00 -8.66
CA ASP A 502 11.04 -22.57 -7.65
C ASP A 502 11.15 -21.05 -7.45
N LYS A 503 10.06 -20.35 -7.72
CA LYS A 503 9.97 -18.90 -7.57
C LYS A 503 10.10 -18.44 -6.12
N PHE A 504 9.84 -19.30 -5.14
CA PHE A 504 10.00 -18.94 -3.74
C PHE A 504 11.46 -18.97 -3.29
N SER A 505 12.09 -20.13 -3.41
CA SER A 505 13.46 -20.35 -2.92
C SER A 505 14.57 -19.96 -3.89
N GLY A 506 14.28 -19.89 -5.19
CA GLY A 506 15.27 -19.77 -6.26
C GLY A 506 16.04 -21.07 -6.55
N GLN A 507 15.69 -22.16 -5.86
CA GLN A 507 16.24 -23.49 -6.10
C GLN A 507 15.38 -24.23 -7.11
N LYS A 508 15.71 -25.49 -7.43
CA LYS A 508 14.80 -26.33 -8.24
C LYS A 508 13.60 -26.72 -7.39
N LEU A 509 12.43 -26.85 -8.04
CA LEU A 509 11.27 -27.52 -7.46
C LEU A 509 11.67 -28.91 -6.94
N ILE A 510 10.93 -29.40 -5.96
CA ILE A 510 11.19 -30.70 -5.35
C ILE A 510 10.39 -31.76 -6.10
N TYR A 511 11.11 -32.77 -6.62
CA TYR A 511 10.55 -33.92 -7.33
C TYR A 511 10.91 -35.20 -6.59
N LYS A 512 9.90 -35.90 -6.06
CA LYS A 512 10.09 -37.18 -5.35
C LYS A 512 9.20 -38.24 -5.98
N LYS A 513 9.80 -39.27 -6.56
CA LYS A 513 9.10 -40.42 -7.15
C LYS A 513 9.19 -41.61 -6.20
N SER A 514 8.05 -42.19 -5.84
CA SER A 514 7.95 -43.46 -5.11
C SER A 514 7.33 -44.55 -6.00
N GLN A 515 7.11 -45.74 -5.44
CA GLN A 515 6.40 -46.82 -6.15
C GLN A 515 4.93 -46.47 -6.43
N ASP A 516 4.30 -45.73 -5.51
CA ASP A 516 2.85 -45.49 -5.52
C ASP A 516 2.46 -44.10 -5.99
N HIS A 517 3.34 -43.12 -5.83
CA HIS A 517 3.02 -41.73 -6.09
C HIS A 517 4.23 -40.92 -6.53
N LEU A 518 3.95 -39.79 -7.17
CA LEU A 518 4.92 -38.77 -7.53
C LEU A 518 4.52 -37.47 -6.81
N LEU A 519 5.47 -36.86 -6.12
CA LEU A 519 5.36 -35.53 -5.52
C LEU A 519 6.11 -34.51 -6.36
N LEU A 520 5.45 -33.40 -6.62
CA LEU A 520 6.02 -32.23 -7.29
C LEU A 520 5.58 -30.99 -6.51
N TYR A 521 6.52 -30.24 -5.93
CA TYR A 521 6.17 -29.10 -5.08
C TYR A 521 7.26 -28.02 -4.95
N SER A 522 6.82 -26.86 -4.47
CA SER A 522 7.60 -25.71 -4.00
C SER A 522 7.51 -25.63 -2.48
N VAL A 523 8.56 -25.08 -1.84
CA VAL A 523 8.58 -24.82 -0.38
C VAL A 523 7.64 -23.68 0.04
N GLY A 524 7.06 -22.95 -0.91
CA GLY A 524 6.07 -21.90 -0.63
C GLY A 524 6.62 -20.70 0.16
N ALA A 525 5.70 -19.88 0.68
CA ALA A 525 6.01 -18.58 1.27
C ALA A 525 6.71 -18.67 2.64
N ASN A 526 6.64 -19.81 3.33
CA ASN A 526 7.33 -20.02 4.61
C ASN A 526 8.82 -20.38 4.43
N LEU A 527 9.24 -20.63 3.17
CA LEU A 527 10.62 -20.95 2.78
C LEU A 527 11.20 -22.19 3.48
N LYS A 528 10.35 -23.11 3.92
CA LYS A 528 10.72 -24.33 4.64
C LYS A 528 10.15 -25.54 3.90
N ASP A 529 10.97 -26.58 3.69
CA ASP A 529 10.49 -27.86 3.13
C ASP A 529 9.67 -28.60 4.19
N ASP A 530 8.35 -28.62 4.02
CA ASP A 530 7.41 -29.37 4.86
C ASP A 530 7.14 -30.78 4.32
N CYS A 531 8.09 -31.31 3.53
CA CYS A 531 8.11 -32.68 3.00
C CYS A 531 6.91 -33.05 2.10
N GLY A 532 6.35 -32.08 1.38
CA GLY A 532 5.20 -32.25 0.50
C GLY A 532 3.87 -32.28 1.25
N ASP A 533 3.78 -31.57 2.38
CA ASP A 533 2.54 -31.36 3.11
C ASP A 533 1.76 -30.19 2.51
N PHE A 534 0.72 -30.51 1.75
CA PHE A 534 -0.14 -29.55 1.06
C PHE A 534 -1.40 -29.20 1.86
N SER A 535 -1.44 -29.47 3.17
CA SER A 535 -2.57 -29.06 3.99
C SER A 535 -2.75 -27.55 3.90
N ASP A 536 -4.00 -27.09 4.00
CA ASP A 536 -4.28 -25.67 4.25
C ASP A 536 -3.50 -25.20 5.51
N ASP A 537 -3.35 -23.87 5.63
CA ASP A 537 -2.53 -23.17 6.61
C ASP A 537 -2.46 -23.82 8.01
N ASP A 538 -1.29 -23.73 8.65
CA ASP A 538 -1.12 -24.20 10.04
C ASP A 538 -1.99 -23.40 11.03
N GLU A 539 -1.92 -23.75 12.33
CA GLU A 539 -2.68 -23.04 13.39
C GLU A 539 -2.38 -21.53 13.44
N LYS A 540 -1.27 -21.08 12.83
CA LYS A 540 -0.84 -19.68 12.78
C LYS A 540 -1.21 -18.99 11.45
N GLY A 541 -1.92 -19.68 10.56
CA GLY A 541 -2.24 -19.16 9.22
C GLY A 541 -1.02 -19.14 8.30
N VAL A 542 0.05 -19.87 8.62
CA VAL A 542 1.23 -19.99 7.77
C VAL A 542 1.03 -21.16 6.81
N GLN A 543 1.03 -20.83 5.53
CA GLN A 543 0.91 -21.84 4.49
C GLN A 543 2.20 -22.68 4.39
N LYS A 544 2.03 -23.99 4.23
CA LYS A 544 3.09 -24.97 3.97
C LYS A 544 3.46 -25.01 2.48
N ASP A 545 4.04 -26.13 2.04
CA ASP A 545 4.39 -26.43 0.65
C ASP A 545 3.23 -26.24 -0.34
N ILE A 546 3.57 -25.86 -1.57
CA ILE A 546 2.64 -25.72 -2.68
C ILE A 546 2.94 -26.83 -3.69
N GLY A 547 2.02 -27.76 -3.90
CA GLY A 547 2.33 -28.90 -4.76
C GLY A 547 1.15 -29.77 -5.18
N ILE A 548 1.50 -30.86 -5.84
CA ILE A 548 0.57 -31.90 -6.29
C ILE A 548 1.15 -33.29 -6.00
N ARG A 549 0.26 -34.20 -5.63
CA ARG A 549 0.52 -35.65 -5.51
C ARG A 549 -0.19 -36.38 -6.64
N ILE A 550 0.57 -37.02 -7.52
CA ILE A 550 0.05 -37.85 -8.61
C ILE A 550 0.08 -39.31 -8.16
N ASP A 551 -1.06 -39.98 -8.20
CA ASP A 551 -1.19 -41.42 -7.89
C ASP A 551 -0.80 -42.27 -9.11
N LEU A 552 0.28 -43.02 -8.98
CA LEU A 552 0.82 -43.86 -10.06
C LEU A 552 0.04 -45.16 -10.22
N ARG A 553 -0.72 -45.61 -9.22
CA ARG A 553 -1.47 -46.87 -9.28
C ARG A 553 -2.67 -46.79 -10.22
N LYS A 554 -3.25 -45.59 -10.38
CA LYS A 554 -4.39 -45.36 -11.27
C LYS A 554 -4.01 -45.38 -12.76
N SER A 555 -2.77 -45.09 -13.11
CA SER A 555 -2.29 -45.08 -14.50
C SER A 555 -2.19 -46.48 -15.14
N LYS A 556 -2.16 -47.54 -14.33
CA LYS A 556 -1.98 -48.93 -14.81
C LYS A 556 -3.30 -49.67 -15.10
N ARG A 557 -4.45 -49.03 -14.88
CA ARG A 557 -5.78 -49.57 -15.15
C ARG A 557 -6.35 -48.90 -16.38
#